data_AF-A0A178MLJ0-F1
#
_entry.id   AF-A0A178MLJ0-F1
#
_cell.length_a   1.000
_cell.length_b   1.000
_cell.length_c   1.000
_cell.angle_alpha   90.00
_cell.angle_beta   90.00
_cell.angle_gamma   90.00
#
_symmetry.space_group_name_H-M   'P 1'
#
loop_
_entity.id
_entity.type
_entity.pdbx_description
1 polymer ?
#
loop_
_entity_poly.entity_id
_entity_poly.type
_entity_poly.pdbx_seq_one_letter_code
_entity_poly.pdbx_strand_id
1 'polypeptide(L)'
;MAENLAVVRVAVAEGTPKVLGYHSLSAHSLLADDLPTDLMPKGRPFPGIGAFYLGFPGVDQSMHGKGIGRMLLRDAMGQNLRAGEYGGIAFLVLDAIDDAAVPFYRQFGFVALPSQPLRMVLPTSVIRQAVGDGGEGRSGGRRPSSADHRPAPKRS
;
A
#
# COMPACT_ATOMS: atom_id res chain seq x y z
N MET A 1 22.86 15.69 13.26
CA MET A 1 22.47 14.96 12.03
C MET A 1 21.13 14.31 12.33
N ALA A 2 20.12 14.44 11.47
CA ALA A 2 18.87 13.72 11.67
C ALA A 2 19.09 12.24 11.28
N GLU A 3 18.79 11.32 12.17
CA GLU A 3 18.89 9.89 11.89
C GLU A 3 17.72 9.47 10.98
N ASN A 4 18.02 8.89 9.81
CA ASN A 4 17.00 8.49 8.83
C ASN A 4 16.43 7.10 9.17
N LEU A 5 15.80 7.00 10.35
CA LEU A 5 15.25 5.75 10.88
C LEU A 5 13.84 5.46 10.34
N ALA A 6 13.05 6.51 10.12
CA ALA A 6 11.70 6.42 9.57
C ALA A 6 11.31 7.71 8.84
N VAL A 7 10.49 7.59 7.81
CA VAL A 7 9.88 8.71 7.09
C VAL A 7 8.46 8.89 7.61
N VAL A 8 8.19 10.03 8.25
CA VAL A 8 6.86 10.39 8.77
C VAL A 8 6.10 11.20 7.72
N ARG A 9 4.84 10.87 7.52
CA ARG A 9 3.92 11.56 6.60
C ARG A 9 2.68 11.99 7.37
N VAL A 10 2.27 13.23 7.15
CA VAL A 10 1.13 13.85 7.84
C VAL A 10 0.06 14.25 6.82
N ALA A 11 -1.19 13.94 7.13
CA ALA A 11 -2.33 14.51 6.44
C ALA A 11 -2.71 15.82 7.13
N VAL A 12 -2.83 16.90 6.36
CA VAL A 12 -3.23 18.23 6.85
C VAL A 12 -4.56 18.64 6.23
N ALA A 13 -5.36 19.40 6.96
CA ALA A 13 -6.56 20.01 6.41
C ALA A 13 -6.19 21.04 5.36
N GLU A 14 -6.97 21.06 4.28
CA GLU A 14 -6.75 21.98 3.16
C GLU A 14 -6.70 23.44 3.65
N GLY A 15 -5.69 24.18 3.19
CA GLY A 15 -5.49 25.59 3.55
C GLY A 15 -5.07 25.84 5.00
N THR A 16 -4.77 24.80 5.81
CA THR A 16 -4.38 24.98 7.22
C THR A 16 -3.22 24.05 7.61
N PRO A 17 -2.43 24.39 8.65
CA PRO A 17 -1.42 23.48 9.21
C PRO A 17 -2.04 22.43 10.16
N LYS A 18 -3.38 22.31 10.22
CA LYS A 18 -4.04 21.39 11.14
C LYS A 18 -3.83 19.95 10.68
N VAL A 19 -3.14 19.16 11.51
CA VAL A 19 -2.91 17.73 11.26
C VAL A 19 -4.20 16.94 11.51
N LEU A 20 -4.58 16.12 10.55
CA LEU A 20 -5.76 15.23 10.59
C LEU A 20 -5.37 13.78 10.91
N GLY A 21 -4.11 13.44 10.70
CA GLY A 21 -3.56 12.13 10.99
C GLY A 21 -2.16 11.97 10.41
N TYR A 22 -1.50 10.87 10.74
CA TYR A 22 -0.13 10.62 10.36
C TYR A 22 0.16 9.12 10.29
N HIS A 23 1.24 8.78 9.59
CA HIS A 23 1.84 7.47 9.61
C HIS A 23 3.35 7.58 9.39
N SER A 24 4.09 6.52 9.71
CA SER A 24 5.52 6.45 9.40
C SER A 24 5.86 5.17 8.65
N LEU A 25 6.84 5.24 7.76
CA LEU A 25 7.41 4.07 7.10
C LEU A 25 8.88 3.92 7.46
N SER A 26 9.30 2.69 7.73
CA SER A 26 10.70 2.32 7.97
C SER A 26 11.03 1.03 7.23
N ALA A 27 12.30 0.86 6.86
CA ALA A 27 12.77 -0.38 6.26
C ALA A 27 12.67 -1.53 7.27
N HIS A 28 12.23 -2.69 6.80
CA HIS A 28 12.04 -3.87 7.65
C HIS A 28 12.42 -5.16 6.90
N SER A 29 12.66 -6.23 7.66
CA SER A 29 12.91 -7.56 7.13
C SER A 29 12.09 -8.56 7.93
N LEU A 30 11.37 -9.43 7.23
CA LEU A 30 10.65 -10.55 7.84
C LEU A 30 11.45 -11.84 7.64
N LEU A 31 11.37 -12.74 8.61
CA LEU A 31 11.84 -14.10 8.42
C LEU A 31 10.78 -14.88 7.63
N ALA A 32 11.21 -15.65 6.64
CA ALA A 32 10.30 -16.47 5.84
C ALA A 32 9.47 -17.44 6.68
N ASP A 33 10.03 -17.92 7.80
CA ASP A 33 9.39 -18.90 8.67
C ASP A 33 8.33 -18.28 9.61
N ASP A 34 8.30 -16.94 9.74
CA ASP A 34 7.25 -16.24 10.49
C ASP A 34 5.97 -16.04 9.64
N LEU A 35 6.06 -16.22 8.32
CA LEU A 35 4.93 -15.98 7.41
C LEU A 35 3.92 -17.14 7.43
N PRO A 36 2.63 -16.85 7.23
CA PRO A 36 1.63 -17.86 6.87
C PRO A 36 2.08 -18.69 5.66
N THR A 37 1.78 -20.00 5.69
CA THR A 37 2.26 -20.97 4.68
C THR A 37 1.87 -20.61 3.24
N ASP A 38 0.72 -19.98 3.06
CA ASP A 38 0.19 -19.50 1.77
C ASP A 38 0.93 -18.26 1.23
N LEU A 39 1.58 -17.49 2.11
CA LEU A 39 2.36 -16.29 1.76
C LEU A 39 3.86 -16.56 1.61
N MET A 40 4.32 -17.79 1.90
CA MET A 40 5.72 -18.16 1.78
C MET A 40 6.19 -18.13 0.31
N PRO A 41 7.30 -17.43 -0.02
CA PRO A 41 7.85 -17.42 -1.37
C PRO A 41 8.27 -18.82 -1.84
N LYS A 42 7.79 -19.24 -3.02
CA LYS A 42 8.12 -20.52 -3.64
C LYS A 42 9.47 -20.44 -4.37
N GLY A 43 10.56 -20.57 -3.63
CA GLY A 43 11.93 -20.54 -4.16
C GLY A 43 12.83 -19.65 -3.31
N ARG A 44 13.48 -20.25 -2.31
CA ARG A 44 14.29 -19.54 -1.31
C ARG A 44 15.75 -19.40 -1.79
N PRO A 45 16.27 -18.16 -1.95
CA PRO A 45 17.72 -17.94 -1.86
C PRO A 45 18.15 -17.27 -0.54
N PHE A 46 17.25 -16.60 0.21
CA PHE A 46 17.63 -15.82 1.40
C PHE A 46 16.65 -15.97 2.57
N PRO A 47 17.12 -15.92 3.83
CA PRO A 47 16.28 -16.05 5.03
C PRO A 47 15.43 -14.80 5.31
N GLY A 48 15.88 -13.62 4.89
CA GLY A 48 15.21 -12.34 5.08
C GLY A 48 14.40 -11.92 3.86
N ILE A 49 13.17 -11.46 4.09
CA ILE A 49 12.27 -10.94 3.06
C ILE A 49 12.09 -9.44 3.29
N GLY A 50 12.41 -8.65 2.26
CA GLY A 50 12.28 -7.19 2.30
C GLY A 50 10.84 -6.74 2.54
N ALA A 51 10.67 -5.84 3.50
CA ALA A 51 9.39 -5.31 3.92
C ALA A 51 9.48 -3.83 4.30
N PHE A 52 8.33 -3.16 4.36
CA PHE A 52 8.19 -1.90 5.06
C PHE A 52 7.37 -2.07 6.32
N TYR A 53 7.81 -1.42 7.40
CA TYR A 53 7.04 -1.33 8.63
C TYR A 53 6.28 0.00 8.67
N LEU A 54 4.95 -0.11 8.74
CA LEU A 54 3.99 0.97 8.93
C LEU A 54 3.82 1.22 10.42
N GLY A 55 4.52 2.22 10.91
CA GLY A 55 4.48 2.66 12.30
C GLY A 55 3.46 3.77 12.54
N PHE A 56 2.98 3.81 13.79
CA PHE A 56 2.19 4.89 14.37
C PHE A 56 1.06 5.46 13.49
N PRO A 57 0.17 4.62 12.92
CA PRO A 57 -0.98 5.14 12.20
C PRO A 57 -1.94 5.80 13.21
N GLY A 58 -2.02 7.13 13.18
CA GLY A 58 -2.88 7.92 14.05
C GLY A 58 -3.83 8.79 13.25
N VAL A 59 -5.09 8.86 13.66
CA VAL A 59 -6.09 9.80 13.10
C VAL A 59 -6.61 10.66 14.25
N ASP A 60 -6.75 11.95 13.99
CA ASP A 60 -7.40 12.87 14.93
C ASP A 60 -8.80 12.35 15.30
N GLN A 61 -9.14 12.38 16.59
CA GLN A 61 -10.39 11.80 17.10
C GLN A 61 -11.64 12.41 16.44
N SER A 62 -11.60 13.72 16.12
CA SER A 62 -12.71 14.40 15.43
C SER A 62 -12.89 13.95 13.97
N MET A 63 -11.93 13.18 13.45
CA MET A 63 -11.89 12.65 12.09
C MET A 63 -12.07 11.13 12.02
N HIS A 64 -12.29 10.46 13.14
CA HIS A 64 -12.62 9.04 13.16
C HIS A 64 -13.91 8.78 12.36
N GLY A 65 -13.94 7.67 11.63
CA GLY A 65 -15.06 7.34 10.73
C GLY A 65 -15.16 8.17 9.44
N LYS A 66 -14.35 9.24 9.27
CA LYS A 66 -14.38 10.11 8.06
C LYS A 66 -13.42 9.68 6.95
N GLY A 67 -12.91 8.46 7.00
CA GLY A 67 -12.07 7.89 5.95
C GLY A 67 -10.59 8.30 5.95
N ILE A 68 -10.14 9.17 6.88
CA ILE A 68 -8.73 9.59 6.95
C ILE A 68 -7.78 8.41 7.14
N GLY A 69 -8.12 7.44 7.99
CA GLY A 69 -7.29 6.24 8.18
C GLY A 69 -7.14 5.43 6.89
N ARG A 70 -8.21 5.31 6.10
CA ARG A 70 -8.16 4.61 4.79
C ARG A 70 -7.26 5.36 3.80
N MET A 71 -7.34 6.69 3.80
CA MET A 71 -6.51 7.55 2.95
C MET A 71 -5.03 7.43 3.31
N LEU A 72 -4.68 7.48 4.60
CA LEU A 72 -3.30 7.30 5.08
C LEU A 72 -2.75 5.93 4.70
N LEU A 73 -3.56 4.87 4.87
CA LEU A 73 -3.15 3.52 4.49
C LEU A 73 -2.94 3.38 2.98
N ARG A 74 -3.78 4.01 2.15
CA ARG A 74 -3.61 4.04 0.69
C ARG A 74 -2.33 4.79 0.28
N ASP A 75 -1.99 5.89 0.96
CA ASP A 75 -0.71 6.57 0.75
C ASP A 75 0.47 5.65 1.11
N ALA A 76 0.43 4.97 2.26
CA ALA A 76 1.46 4.00 2.65
C ALA A 76 1.62 2.84 1.64
N MET A 77 0.51 2.28 1.15
CA MET A 77 0.48 1.28 0.08
C MET A 77 1.16 1.78 -1.20
N GLY A 78 0.89 3.04 -1.59
CA GLY A 78 1.53 3.67 -2.74
C GLY A 78 3.05 3.80 -2.57
N GLN A 79 3.51 4.17 -1.36
CA GLN A 79 4.95 4.23 -1.08
C GLN A 79 5.60 2.84 -1.09
N ASN A 80 4.92 1.81 -0.59
CA ASN A 80 5.38 0.44 -0.63
C ASN A 80 5.61 -0.04 -2.08
N LEU A 81 4.68 0.25 -2.99
CA LEU A 81 4.82 -0.09 -4.41
C LEU A 81 6.04 0.61 -5.03
N ARG A 82 6.18 1.92 -4.81
CA ARG A 82 7.30 2.72 -5.35
C ARG A 82 8.65 2.21 -4.84
N ALA A 83 8.76 1.93 -3.54
CA ALA A 83 9.98 1.37 -2.98
C ALA A 83 10.29 -0.04 -3.51
N GLY A 84 9.24 -0.84 -3.77
CA GLY A 84 9.37 -2.16 -4.36
C GLY A 84 9.97 -2.16 -5.76
N GLU A 85 9.82 -1.09 -6.54
CA GLU A 85 10.44 -0.94 -7.87
C GLU A 85 11.97 -0.86 -7.81
N TYR A 86 12.52 -0.33 -6.72
CA TYR A 86 13.97 -0.14 -6.55
C TYR A 86 14.62 -1.18 -5.64
N GLY A 87 13.97 -1.55 -4.54
CA GLY A 87 14.58 -2.30 -3.44
C GLY A 87 13.99 -3.67 -3.16
N GLY A 88 13.01 -4.13 -3.95
CA GLY A 88 12.37 -5.43 -3.74
C GLY A 88 11.65 -5.53 -2.40
N ILE A 89 10.47 -4.92 -2.30
CA ILE A 89 9.63 -4.93 -1.09
C ILE A 89 8.44 -5.86 -1.31
N ALA A 90 8.41 -6.97 -0.59
CA ALA A 90 7.39 -8.01 -0.74
C ALA A 90 6.17 -7.80 0.17
N PHE A 91 6.33 -7.10 1.30
CA PHE A 91 5.29 -6.93 2.30
C PHE A 91 5.27 -5.53 2.91
N LEU A 92 4.07 -5.06 3.23
CA LEU A 92 3.83 -3.99 4.20
C LEU A 92 3.42 -4.63 5.52
N VAL A 93 4.03 -4.21 6.63
CA VAL A 93 3.89 -4.82 7.96
C VAL A 93 3.44 -3.77 8.96
N LEU A 94 2.60 -4.13 9.91
CA LEU A 94 2.25 -3.28 11.05
C LEU A 94 1.97 -4.13 12.29
N ASP A 95 2.06 -3.50 13.45
CA ASP A 95 1.52 -4.04 14.69
C ASP A 95 0.23 -3.30 15.03
N ALA A 96 -0.89 -4.03 15.06
CA ALA A 96 -2.17 -3.52 15.51
C ALA A 96 -2.09 -3.23 17.01
N ILE A 97 -2.66 -2.10 17.43
CA ILE A 97 -2.59 -1.68 18.84
C ILE A 97 -3.37 -2.63 19.75
N ASP A 98 -4.46 -3.22 19.24
CA ASP A 98 -5.32 -4.16 19.93
C ASP A 98 -6.09 -5.05 18.93
N ASP A 99 -6.78 -6.07 19.47
CA ASP A 99 -7.63 -6.95 18.68
C ASP A 99 -8.81 -6.22 18.01
N ALA A 100 -9.22 -5.07 18.52
CA ALA A 100 -10.32 -4.28 17.96
C ALA A 100 -9.90 -3.56 16.66
N ALA A 101 -8.62 -3.26 16.49
CA ALA A 101 -8.06 -2.70 15.27
C ALA A 101 -7.84 -3.74 14.17
N VAL A 102 -7.68 -5.02 14.50
CA VAL A 102 -7.41 -6.09 13.53
C VAL A 102 -8.47 -6.19 12.42
N PRO A 103 -9.79 -6.17 12.69
CA PRO A 103 -10.81 -6.16 11.64
C PRO A 103 -10.68 -4.99 10.66
N PHE A 104 -10.23 -3.82 11.15
CA PHE A 104 -10.00 -2.68 10.28
C PHE A 104 -8.91 -2.99 9.26
N TYR A 105 -7.78 -3.57 9.65
CA TYR A 105 -6.71 -3.90 8.70
C TYR A 105 -7.04 -5.09 7.81
N ARG A 106 -7.75 -6.11 8.32
CA ARG A 106 -8.19 -7.27 7.53
C ARG A 106 -9.01 -6.88 6.30
N GLN A 107 -9.82 -5.81 6.38
CA GLN A 107 -10.61 -5.34 5.24
C GLN A 107 -9.75 -4.88 4.04
N PHE A 108 -8.47 -4.57 4.26
CA PHE A 108 -7.50 -4.20 3.23
C PHE A 108 -6.66 -5.37 2.72
N GLY A 109 -6.92 -6.59 3.21
CA GLY A 109 -6.17 -7.80 2.86
C GLY A 109 -4.97 -8.08 3.77
N PHE A 110 -4.84 -7.39 4.90
CA PHE A 110 -3.81 -7.74 5.89
C PHE A 110 -4.14 -9.11 6.53
N VAL A 111 -3.10 -9.91 6.71
CA VAL A 111 -3.14 -11.23 7.34
C VAL A 111 -2.29 -11.20 8.61
N ALA A 112 -2.78 -11.75 9.71
CA ALA A 112 -2.02 -11.84 10.95
C ALA A 112 -0.95 -12.92 10.85
N LEU A 113 0.21 -12.71 11.48
CA LEU A 113 1.23 -13.74 11.58
C LEU A 113 0.79 -14.85 12.56
N PRO A 114 1.07 -16.14 12.28
CA PRO A 114 0.61 -17.24 13.12
C PRO A 114 1.07 -17.14 14.57
N SER A 115 2.32 -16.70 14.79
CA SER A 115 2.93 -16.59 16.12
C SER A 115 2.66 -15.25 16.81
N GLN A 116 2.14 -14.24 16.08
CA GLN A 116 1.97 -12.87 16.56
C GLN A 116 0.67 -12.27 16.00
N PRO A 117 -0.49 -12.47 16.66
CA PRO A 117 -1.80 -12.16 16.08
C PRO A 117 -2.05 -10.67 15.84
N LEU A 118 -1.36 -9.79 16.57
CA LEU A 118 -1.40 -8.34 16.37
C LEU A 118 -0.43 -7.87 15.28
N ARG A 119 0.59 -8.66 14.94
CA ARG A 119 1.48 -8.35 13.81
C ARG A 119 0.82 -8.81 12.53
N MET A 120 0.58 -7.86 11.64
CA MET A 120 -0.12 -8.09 10.39
C MET A 120 0.75 -7.75 9.19
N VAL A 121 0.62 -8.54 8.14
CA VAL A 121 1.34 -8.37 6.88
C VAL A 121 0.37 -8.25 5.72
N LEU A 122 0.70 -7.39 4.75
CA LEU A 122 -0.03 -7.20 3.51
C LEU A 122 0.92 -7.45 2.34
N PRO A 123 0.68 -8.51 1.52
CA PRO A 123 1.53 -8.79 0.37
C PRO A 123 1.48 -7.67 -0.67
N THR A 124 2.63 -7.31 -1.23
CA THR A 124 2.74 -6.31 -2.31
C THR A 124 1.88 -6.69 -3.53
N SER A 125 1.65 -7.99 -3.77
CA SER A 125 0.74 -8.47 -4.83
C SER A 125 -0.71 -8.03 -4.59
N VAL A 126 -1.19 -8.08 -3.35
CA VAL A 126 -2.52 -7.62 -2.95
C VAL A 126 -2.61 -6.10 -3.06
N ILE A 127 -1.56 -5.38 -2.63
CA ILE A 127 -1.48 -3.92 -2.77
C ILE A 127 -1.59 -3.52 -4.25
N ARG A 128 -0.89 -4.24 -5.13
CA ARG A 128 -0.91 -3.96 -6.58
C ARG A 128 -2.30 -4.12 -7.18
N GLN A 129 -3.06 -5.14 -6.75
CA GLN A 129 -4.46 -5.32 -7.18
C GLN A 129 -5.33 -4.17 -6.68
N ALA A 130 -5.27 -3.87 -5.38
CA ALA A 130 -6.09 -2.82 -4.76
C ALA A 130 -5.82 -1.40 -5.33
N VAL A 131 -4.57 -1.10 -5.70
CA VAL A 131 -4.20 0.20 -6.30
C VAL A 131 -4.44 0.22 -7.81
N GLY A 132 -4.20 -0.90 -8.52
CA GLY A 132 -4.40 -1.03 -9.96
C GLY A 132 -5.86 -0.89 -10.39
N ASP A 133 -6.81 -1.36 -9.58
CA ASP A 133 -8.25 -1.23 -9.85
C ASP A 133 -8.79 0.20 -9.64
N GLY A 134 -7.94 1.12 -9.12
CA GLY A 134 -8.33 2.48 -8.79
C GLY A 134 -7.80 3.56 -9.75
N GLY A 135 -7.25 3.19 -10.90
CA GLY A 135 -6.47 4.08 -11.75
C GLY A 135 -6.66 3.91 -13.25
N GLU A 136 -7.89 3.96 -13.74
CA GLU A 136 -8.22 4.48 -15.09
C GLU A 136 -9.75 4.60 -15.26
N GLY A 137 -10.27 5.83 -15.29
CA GLY A 137 -11.64 6.11 -15.74
C GLY A 137 -12.45 7.06 -14.87
N ARG A 138 -12.29 8.38 -15.11
CA ARG A 138 -13.40 9.35 -15.34
C ARG A 138 -12.87 10.78 -15.49
N SER A 139 -12.39 11.10 -16.68
CA SER A 139 -12.66 12.41 -17.30
C SER A 139 -12.76 12.21 -18.81
N GLY A 140 -13.92 12.58 -19.35
CA GLY A 140 -14.25 12.42 -20.76
C GLY A 140 -13.46 13.39 -21.62
N GLY A 141 -12.80 12.85 -22.64
CA GLY A 141 -12.33 13.59 -23.81
C GLY A 141 -12.84 12.87 -25.05
N ARG A 142 -13.98 13.34 -25.55
CA ARG A 142 -14.63 12.90 -26.79
C ARG A 142 -13.60 12.96 -27.93
N ARG A 143 -13.22 11.82 -28.51
CA ARG A 143 -12.46 11.80 -29.78
C ARG A 143 -13.36 12.39 -30.87
N PRO A 144 -12.96 13.45 -31.60
CA PRO A 144 -13.62 13.73 -32.87
C PRO A 144 -13.20 12.67 -33.88
N SER A 145 -14.23 12.15 -34.53
CA SER A 145 -14.18 11.33 -35.73
C SER A 145 -13.67 12.12 -36.92
N SER A 146 -12.64 11.61 -37.59
CA SER A 146 -12.40 11.77 -39.03
C SER A 146 -11.59 10.54 -39.46
N ALA A 147 -12.12 9.54 -40.14
CA ALA A 147 -12.56 9.59 -41.53
C ALA A 147 -11.62 10.48 -42.37
N ASP A 148 -10.48 9.94 -42.80
CA ASP A 148 -10.23 9.76 -44.24
C ASP A 148 -8.95 8.95 -44.49
N HIS A 149 -9.09 7.72 -44.99
CA HIS A 149 -8.16 7.08 -45.93
C HIS A 149 -8.76 5.72 -46.35
N ARG A 150 -9.55 5.76 -47.43
CA ARG A 150 -9.92 4.58 -48.22
C ARG A 150 -8.84 4.34 -49.30
N PRO A 151 -8.84 3.21 -50.01
CA PRO A 151 -8.06 2.02 -49.69
C PRO A 151 -6.98 1.69 -50.75
N ALA A 152 -6.07 0.77 -50.40
CA ALA A 152 -5.17 0.12 -51.35
C ALA A 152 -5.95 -0.74 -52.37
N PRO A 153 -5.62 -0.69 -53.68
CA PRO A 153 -6.16 -1.65 -54.65
C PRO A 153 -5.42 -2.99 -54.59
N LYS A 154 -6.20 -4.06 -54.72
CA LYS A 154 -5.78 -5.47 -54.74
C LYS A 154 -4.97 -5.81 -55.99
N ARG A 155 -4.08 -6.80 -55.81
CA ARG A 155 -3.22 -7.48 -56.79
C ARG A 155 -3.94 -7.93 -58.07
N SER A 156 -3.19 -7.92 -59.17
CA SER A 156 -3.13 -9.00 -60.17
C SER A 156 -1.66 -9.27 -60.47
#